data_AF-A0A7M7MNA4-F1
#
_entry.id   AF-A0A7M7MNA4-F1
#
_cell.length_a   1.000
_cell.length_b   1.000
_cell.length_c   1.000
_cell.angle_alpha   90.00
_cell.angle_beta   90.00
_cell.angle_gamma   90.00
#
_symmetry.space_group_name_H-M   'P 1'
#
loop_
_entity.id
_entity.type
_entity.pdbx_description
1 polymer ?
#
loop_
_entity_poly.entity_id
_entity_poly.type
_entity_poly.pdbx_seq_one_letter_code
_entity_poly.pdbx_strand_id
1 'polypeptide(L)'
;MVRKSILVYDLLRTEQPEEGFTEKEIVEQISNKHDIMPGKSLRKQVAVALRRGVDFGIIAKKNNKFRFDPDTAKGNISRRTSLRRNTNRGRNKKRSAKRATKARNERKRQGERKNAKSRNQKRTLPQPKLPKSWTPNRRNLVDEPVSKVKKI
;
A
#
# COMPACT_ATOMS: atom_id res chain seq x y z
N MET A 1 17.65 1.98 16.49
CA MET A 1 17.42 2.27 15.06
C MET A 1 16.26 3.27 14.93
N VAL A 2 16.54 4.50 14.49
CA VAL A 2 15.52 5.56 14.40
C VAL A 2 14.63 5.32 13.18
N ARG A 3 13.31 5.40 13.36
CA ARG A 3 12.36 5.29 12.23
C ARG A 3 12.43 6.58 11.42
N LYS A 4 12.88 6.51 10.17
CA LYS A 4 13.01 7.70 9.31
C LYS A 4 11.69 8.43 9.02
N SER A 5 10.55 7.77 9.21
CA SER A 5 9.23 8.42 9.12
C SER A 5 9.00 9.46 10.22
N ILE A 6 9.61 9.28 11.40
CA ILE A 6 9.54 10.25 12.50
C ILE A 6 10.31 11.50 12.12
N LEU A 7 11.51 11.35 11.53
CA LEU A 7 12.32 12.47 11.06
C LEU A 7 11.59 13.35 10.04
N VAL A 8 10.86 12.73 9.11
CA VAL A 8 10.01 13.46 8.14
C VAL A 8 8.92 14.24 8.86
N TYR A 9 8.28 13.63 9.85
CA TYR A 9 7.22 14.28 10.62
C TYR A 9 7.74 15.44 11.44
N ASP A 10 8.84 15.24 12.17
CA ASP A 10 9.48 16.25 13.00
C ASP A 10 9.90 17.44 12.15
N LEU A 11 10.51 17.19 10.98
CA LEU A 11 10.89 18.25 10.04
C LEU A 11 9.68 19.11 9.61
N LEU A 12 8.61 18.45 9.15
CA LEU A 12 7.40 19.15 8.69
C LEU A 12 6.69 19.89 9.82
N ARG A 13 6.83 19.41 11.07
CA ARG A 13 6.26 20.02 12.26
C ARG A 13 7.04 21.25 12.72
N THR A 14 8.37 21.24 12.59
CA THR A 14 9.24 22.32 13.11
C THR A 14 9.35 23.50 12.16
N GLU A 15 9.45 23.28 10.85
CA GLU A 15 9.77 24.38 9.92
C GLU A 15 8.53 25.06 9.29
N GLN A 16 7.37 24.42 9.32
CA GLN A 16 6.04 24.91 8.85
C GLN A 16 6.05 26.02 7.78
N PRO A 17 6.62 25.80 6.58
CA PRO A 17 6.57 26.81 5.53
C PRO A 17 5.14 26.98 4.98
N GLU A 18 4.78 28.20 4.59
CA GLU A 18 3.48 28.53 3.99
C GLU A 18 3.23 27.79 2.67
N GLU A 19 4.27 27.53 1.88
CA GLU A 19 4.12 26.78 0.63
C GLU A 19 4.24 25.26 0.81
N GLY A 20 4.88 24.80 1.89
CA GLY A 20 5.26 23.41 2.08
C GLY A 20 6.59 23.02 1.46
N PHE A 21 7.02 21.79 1.72
CA PHE A 21 8.28 21.25 1.22
C PHE A 21 8.08 20.30 0.05
N THR A 22 9.00 20.34 -0.91
CA THR A 22 9.10 19.29 -1.92
C THR A 22 9.77 18.04 -1.33
N GLU A 23 9.53 16.88 -1.94
CA GLU A 23 10.18 15.62 -1.50
C GLU A 23 11.72 15.73 -1.51
N LYS A 24 12.28 16.50 -2.46
CA LYS A 24 13.74 16.70 -2.58
C LYS A 24 14.28 17.52 -1.42
N GLU A 25 13.63 18.64 -1.10
CA GLU A 25 13.99 19.50 0.03
C GLU A 25 13.93 18.73 1.35
N ILE A 26 12.90 17.89 1.54
CA ILE A 26 12.78 17.06 2.75
C ILE A 26 13.96 16.10 2.88
N VAL A 27 14.38 15.48 1.76
CA VAL A 27 15.53 14.56 1.77
C VAL A 27 16.83 15.30 2.10
N GLU A 28 17.01 16.49 1.53
CA GLU A 28 18.18 17.33 1.76
C GLU A 28 18.25 17.83 3.21
N GLN A 29 17.16 18.36 3.74
CA GLN A 29 17.13 18.82 5.14
C GLN A 29 17.31 17.67 6.14
N ILE A 30 16.73 16.49 5.89
CA ILE A 30 16.96 15.31 6.74
C ILE A 30 18.42 14.86 6.66
N SER A 31 19.02 14.93 5.47
CA SER A 31 20.45 14.63 5.28
C SER A 31 21.32 15.58 6.10
N ASN A 32 21.04 16.88 6.04
CA ASN A 32 21.82 17.92 6.69
C ASN A 32 21.65 17.93 8.22
N LYS A 33 20.45 17.61 8.75
CA LYS A 33 20.18 17.63 10.20
C LYS A 33 20.65 16.39 10.94
N HIS A 34 20.74 15.25 10.26
CA HIS A 34 20.98 13.95 10.88
C HIS A 34 22.21 13.21 10.32
N ASP A 35 23.01 13.87 9.49
CA ASP A 35 24.18 13.31 8.81
C ASP A 35 23.90 11.98 8.09
N ILE A 36 22.72 11.87 7.46
CA ILE A 36 22.30 10.66 6.75
C ILE A 36 22.62 10.80 5.27
N MET A 37 23.42 9.88 4.71
CA MET A 37 23.69 9.90 3.27
C MET A 37 22.39 9.95 2.42
N PRO A 38 22.28 10.90 1.46
CA PRO A 38 21.10 11.06 0.61
C PRO A 38 21.04 9.99 -0.50
N GLY A 39 20.89 8.73 -0.10
CA GLY A 39 20.82 7.59 -0.98
C GLY A 39 19.41 7.26 -1.49
N LYS A 40 19.33 6.30 -2.41
CA LYS A 40 18.05 5.76 -2.93
C LYS A 40 17.16 5.18 -1.82
N SER A 41 17.75 4.66 -0.75
CA SER A 41 17.03 4.10 0.40
C SER A 41 16.33 5.19 1.21
N LEU A 42 16.99 6.32 1.45
CA LEU A 42 16.41 7.47 2.16
C LEU A 42 15.23 8.03 1.38
N ARG A 43 15.40 8.28 0.08
CA ARG A 43 14.31 8.77 -0.80
C ARG A 43 13.09 7.85 -0.76
N LYS A 44 13.28 6.53 -0.87
CA LYS A 44 12.18 5.55 -0.74
C LYS A 44 11.48 5.62 0.62
N GLN A 45 12.25 5.76 1.70
CA GLN A 45 11.71 5.84 3.06
C GLN A 45 10.92 7.14 3.27
N VAL A 46 11.44 8.28 2.78
CA VAL A 46 10.74 9.56 2.78
C VAL A 46 9.46 9.49 1.95
N ALA A 47 9.52 8.99 0.72
CA ALA A 47 8.34 8.82 -0.13
C ALA A 47 7.25 7.96 0.53
N VAL A 48 7.65 6.85 1.19
CA VAL A 48 6.72 6.00 1.93
C VAL A 48 6.16 6.71 3.16
N ALA A 49 6.98 7.47 3.88
CA ALA A 49 6.55 8.24 5.04
C ALA A 49 5.55 9.34 4.65
N LEU A 50 5.81 10.08 3.58
CA LEU A 50 4.92 11.11 3.04
C LEU A 50 3.60 10.50 2.56
N ARG A 51 3.66 9.41 1.78
CA ARG A 51 2.45 8.70 1.35
C ARG A 51 1.63 8.24 2.54
N ARG A 52 2.29 7.63 3.54
CA ARG A 52 1.60 7.20 4.77
C ARG A 52 1.07 8.37 5.57
N GLY A 53 1.76 9.50 5.64
CA GLY A 53 1.29 10.68 6.35
C GLY A 53 0.07 11.32 5.69
N VAL A 54 0.02 11.32 4.36
CA VAL A 54 -1.20 11.66 3.59
C VAL A 54 -2.30 10.62 3.82
N ASP A 55 -1.95 9.33 3.77
CA ASP A 55 -2.85 8.21 4.09
C ASP A 55 -3.29 8.20 5.55
N PHE A 56 -2.61 8.92 6.45
CA PHE A 56 -3.00 9.11 7.85
C PHE A 56 -3.74 10.44 8.03
N GLY A 57 -3.64 11.36 7.09
CA GLY A 57 -4.28 12.68 7.10
C GLY A 57 -3.55 13.69 7.95
N ILE A 58 -2.33 13.36 8.40
CA ILE A 58 -1.47 14.25 9.19
C ILE A 58 -0.61 15.16 8.31
N ILE A 59 -0.50 14.83 7.03
CA ILE A 59 0.22 15.61 6.02
C ILE A 59 -0.75 15.94 4.89
N ALA A 60 -0.81 17.21 4.52
CA ALA A 60 -1.50 17.67 3.33
C ALA A 60 -0.53 17.73 2.15
N LYS A 61 -0.97 17.28 0.96
CA LYS A 61 -0.22 17.43 -0.30
C LYS A 61 -0.93 18.44 -1.18
N LYS A 62 -0.26 19.55 -1.51
CA LYS A 62 -0.76 20.59 -2.43
C LYS A 62 0.35 20.90 -3.44
N ASN A 63 0.05 20.90 -4.74
CA ASN A 63 1.01 21.24 -5.81
C ASN A 63 2.37 20.52 -5.71
N ASN A 64 2.38 19.22 -5.37
CA ASN A 64 3.59 18.42 -5.11
C ASN A 64 4.46 18.87 -3.93
N LYS A 65 3.96 19.79 -3.11
CA LYS A 65 4.52 20.16 -1.82
C LYS A 65 3.75 19.49 -0.69
N PHE A 66 4.43 19.22 0.40
CA PHE A 66 3.93 18.55 1.59
C PHE A 66 3.95 19.51 2.77
N ARG A 67 2.84 19.58 3.51
CA ARG A 67 2.67 20.44 4.68
C ARG A 67 2.13 19.62 5.84
N PHE A 68 2.56 19.95 7.05
CA PHE A 68 1.93 19.44 8.25
C PHE A 68 0.62 20.20 8.48
N ASP A 69 -0.51 19.48 8.50
CA ASP A 69 -1.83 20.06 8.70
C ASP A 69 -2.62 19.15 9.67
N PRO A 70 -2.69 19.51 10.95
CA PRO A 70 -3.38 18.71 11.96
C PRO A 70 -4.91 18.74 11.82
N ASP A 71 -5.50 19.71 11.11
CA ASP A 71 -6.94 19.84 10.96
C ASP A 71 -7.49 18.93 9.86
N THR A 72 -6.71 18.70 8.79
CA THR A 72 -7.04 17.64 7.81
C THR A 72 -7.05 16.22 8.40
N ALA A 73 -6.38 15.99 9.54
CA ALA A 73 -6.34 14.69 10.20
C ALA A 73 -7.70 14.31 10.81
N LYS A 74 -8.43 15.29 11.35
CA LYS A 74 -9.73 15.07 12.03
C LYS A 74 -10.81 14.62 11.05
N GLY A 75 -10.83 15.16 9.82
CA GLY A 75 -11.87 14.87 8.83
C GLY A 75 -11.72 13.55 8.05
N ASN A 76 -10.50 13.01 7.96
CA ASN A 76 -10.20 11.87 7.07
C ASN A 76 -10.17 10.50 7.75
N ILE A 77 -10.13 10.43 9.09
CA ILE A 77 -10.17 9.17 9.85
C ILE A 77 -11.51 8.44 9.60
N SER A 78 -12.62 9.19 9.53
CA SER A 78 -13.96 8.63 9.32
C SER A 78 -14.15 7.99 7.93
N ARG A 79 -13.48 8.51 6.88
CA ARG A 79 -13.60 7.96 5.51
C ARG A 79 -12.81 6.67 5.28
N ARG A 80 -11.88 6.32 6.18
CA ARG A 80 -10.90 5.24 5.96
C ARG A 80 -11.38 3.86 6.38
N THR A 81 -12.37 3.77 7.26
CA THR A 81 -12.97 2.49 7.69
C THR A 81 -13.78 1.83 6.58
N SER A 82 -14.33 2.58 5.62
CA SER A 82 -15.14 2.02 4.52
C SER A 82 -14.32 1.45 3.35
N LEU A 83 -13.14 2.03 3.03
CA LEU A 83 -12.33 1.62 1.88
C LEU A 83 -11.48 0.36 2.10
N ARG A 84 -11.14 0.01 3.34
CA ARG A 84 -10.31 -1.18 3.63
C ARG A 84 -11.03 -2.52 3.46
N ARG A 85 -12.37 -2.55 3.33
CA ARG A 85 -13.11 -3.80 3.09
C ARG A 85 -13.08 -4.29 1.62
N ASN A 86 -12.70 -3.46 0.65
CA ASN A 86 -12.90 -3.78 -0.77
C ASN A 86 -11.64 -4.15 -1.58
N THR A 87 -10.43 -4.13 -1.01
CA THR A 87 -9.18 -4.33 -1.78
C THR A 87 -8.79 -5.79 -2.04
N ASN A 88 -9.54 -6.79 -1.56
CA ASN A 88 -9.20 -8.21 -1.76
C ASN A 88 -9.75 -8.84 -3.07
N ARG A 89 -10.42 -8.10 -3.96
CA ARG A 89 -11.11 -8.68 -5.14
C ARG A 89 -10.48 -8.45 -6.53
N GLY A 90 -9.29 -7.83 -6.67
CA GLY A 90 -8.86 -7.29 -7.97
C GLY A 90 -7.46 -7.61 -8.49
N ARG A 91 -6.76 -8.65 -8.03
CA ARG A 91 -5.32 -8.84 -8.34
C ARG A 91 -4.96 -9.81 -9.48
N ASN A 92 -5.86 -10.07 -10.43
CA ASN A 92 -5.56 -10.91 -11.60
C ASN A 92 -5.97 -10.25 -12.93
N LYS A 93 -5.23 -9.24 -13.40
CA LYS A 93 -5.07 -8.98 -14.84
C LYS A 93 -3.94 -7.99 -15.10
N LYS A 94 -3.21 -8.21 -16.19
CA LYS A 94 -2.11 -7.39 -16.78
C LYS A 94 -0.69 -7.81 -16.40
N ARG A 95 -0.30 -8.99 -16.90
CA ARG A 95 1.08 -9.28 -17.34
C ARG A 95 1.04 -9.94 -18.72
N SER A 96 0.81 -9.15 -19.76
CA SER A 96 1.14 -9.53 -21.16
C SER A 96 1.21 -8.27 -22.02
N ALA A 97 2.24 -7.45 -21.80
CA ALA A 97 2.64 -6.42 -22.75
C ALA A 97 4.18 -6.50 -22.86
N LYS A 98 4.66 -7.58 -23.50
CA LYS A 98 6.03 -7.66 -23.98
C LYS A 98 5.97 -7.84 -25.49
N ARG A 99 6.37 -6.77 -26.19
CA ARG A 99 7.09 -6.73 -27.47
C ARG A 99 6.76 -7.84 -28.49
N ALA A 100 6.01 -7.48 -29.52
CA ALA A 100 6.09 -8.14 -30.83
C ALA A 100 6.48 -7.09 -31.87
N THR A 101 7.77 -7.01 -32.16
CA THR A 101 8.32 -6.31 -33.32
C THR A 101 8.25 -7.22 -34.54
N LYS A 102 7.89 -6.63 -35.70
CA LYS A 102 7.99 -7.17 -37.07
C LYS A 102 7.11 -8.40 -37.41
N ALA A 103 6.06 -8.15 -38.18
CA ALA A 103 5.77 -8.90 -39.42
C ALA A 103 4.69 -8.16 -40.23
N ARG A 104 5.16 -7.46 -41.26
CA ARG A 104 4.40 -7.02 -42.43
C ARG A 104 4.03 -8.30 -43.20
N ASN A 105 2.75 -8.65 -43.29
CA ASN A 105 2.18 -9.18 -44.52
C ASN A 105 0.65 -9.24 -44.49
N GLU A 106 0.11 -8.64 -45.54
CA GLU A 106 -1.24 -8.69 -46.05
C GLU A 106 -1.77 -10.14 -46.16
N ARG A 107 -3.06 -10.35 -45.86
CA ARG A 107 -4.09 -10.62 -46.88
C ARG A 107 -5.37 -11.13 -46.23
N LYS A 108 -6.44 -10.38 -46.50
CA LYS A 108 -7.85 -10.74 -46.37
C LYS A 108 -8.15 -12.14 -46.96
N ARG A 109 -8.76 -13.03 -46.18
CA ARG A 109 -9.80 -14.02 -46.60
C ARG A 109 -10.64 -14.35 -45.36
N GLN A 110 -11.88 -13.86 -45.28
CA GLN A 110 -13.12 -14.62 -45.48
C GLN A 110 -13.22 -15.91 -44.64
N GLY A 111 -14.23 -15.99 -43.76
CA GLY A 111 -14.54 -17.20 -42.99
C GLY A 111 -15.54 -16.99 -41.85
N GLU A 112 -16.82 -16.89 -42.24
CA GLU A 112 -18.02 -17.47 -41.60
C GLU A 112 -18.33 -17.38 -40.09
N ARG A 113 -19.61 -17.06 -39.88
CA ARG A 113 -20.46 -17.26 -38.70
C ARG A 113 -20.13 -18.52 -37.89
N LYS A 114 -20.08 -18.38 -36.56
CA LYS A 114 -20.85 -19.23 -35.62
C LYS A 114 -20.84 -18.65 -34.20
N ASN A 115 -22.03 -18.32 -33.74
CA ASN A 115 -22.42 -18.19 -32.34
C ASN A 115 -21.90 -19.39 -31.53
N ALA A 116 -21.01 -19.16 -30.56
CA ALA A 116 -20.72 -20.12 -29.50
C ALA A 116 -21.14 -19.53 -28.16
N LYS A 117 -22.37 -19.89 -27.76
CA LYS A 117 -22.95 -19.71 -26.44
C LYS A 117 -22.00 -20.22 -25.34
N SER A 118 -21.88 -19.42 -24.29
CA SER A 118 -21.69 -19.80 -22.89
C SER A 118 -21.04 -21.17 -22.60
N ARG A 119 -19.73 -21.17 -22.31
CA ARG A 119 -19.11 -22.24 -21.51
C ARG A 119 -18.44 -21.63 -20.30
N ASN A 120 -19.24 -21.39 -19.27
CA ASN A 120 -18.79 -21.07 -17.91
C ASN A 120 -18.01 -22.29 -17.37
N GLN A 121 -16.73 -22.43 -17.74
CA GLN A 121 -15.83 -23.38 -17.09
C GLN A 121 -15.45 -22.82 -15.72
N LYS A 122 -16.34 -22.96 -14.74
CA LYS A 122 -15.94 -22.93 -13.33
C LYS A 122 -15.10 -24.19 -13.10
N ARG A 123 -13.79 -24.08 -13.22
CA ARG A 123 -12.88 -25.11 -12.72
C ARG A 123 -13.11 -25.23 -11.23
N THR A 124 -13.74 -26.31 -10.79
CA THR A 124 -13.84 -26.67 -9.38
C THR A 124 -12.42 -26.90 -8.89
N LEU A 125 -11.90 -25.98 -8.09
CA LEU A 125 -10.60 -26.17 -7.45
C LEU A 125 -10.70 -27.42 -6.56
N PRO A 126 -9.74 -28.36 -6.63
CA PRO A 126 -9.77 -29.52 -5.77
C PRO A 126 -9.73 -29.05 -4.31
N GLN A 127 -10.74 -29.46 -3.52
CA GLN A 127 -10.74 -29.16 -2.09
C GLN A 127 -9.60 -29.95 -1.42
N PRO A 128 -8.82 -29.33 -0.52
CA PRO A 128 -7.82 -30.06 0.25
C PRO A 128 -8.50 -31.15 1.06
N LYS A 129 -7.98 -32.38 0.97
CA LYS A 129 -8.43 -33.52 1.78
C LYS A 129 -7.97 -33.32 3.23
N LEU A 130 -8.70 -32.50 3.98
CA LEU A 130 -8.53 -32.42 5.42
C LEU A 130 -9.19 -33.67 6.06
N PRO A 131 -8.56 -34.28 7.07
CA PRO A 131 -9.20 -35.36 7.82
C PRO A 131 -10.48 -34.83 8.47
N LYS A 132 -11.56 -35.62 8.40
CA LYS A 132 -12.91 -35.23 8.83
C LYS A 132 -13.03 -34.93 10.33
N SER A 133 -11.99 -35.28 11.10
CA SER A 133 -11.86 -35.05 12.55
C SER A 133 -11.12 -33.78 12.94
N TRP A 134 -10.59 -33.00 11.98
CA TRP A 134 -9.93 -31.73 12.32
C TRP A 134 -10.97 -30.70 12.75
N THR A 135 -11.13 -30.57 14.06
CA THR A 135 -11.87 -29.48 14.69
C THR A 135 -10.85 -28.46 15.19
N PRO A 136 -11.05 -27.14 14.96
CA PRO A 136 -10.20 -26.12 15.54
C PRO A 136 -10.26 -26.25 17.06
N ASN A 137 -9.13 -26.59 17.67
CA ASN A 137 -9.02 -26.68 19.13
C ASN A 137 -9.25 -25.30 19.73
N ARG A 138 -10.46 -25.05 20.23
CA ARG A 138 -10.79 -23.83 20.96
C ARG A 138 -10.13 -23.92 22.32
N ARG A 139 -8.96 -23.31 22.48
CA ARG A 139 -8.32 -23.15 23.80
C ARG A 139 -9.30 -22.39 24.69
N ASN A 140 -9.74 -23.02 25.78
CA ASN A 140 -10.54 -22.38 26.81
C ASN A 140 -9.62 -21.41 27.55
N LEU A 141 -9.69 -20.13 27.19
CA LEU A 141 -8.87 -19.05 27.76
C LEU A 141 -9.12 -18.80 29.26
N VAL A 142 -10.08 -19.51 29.86
CA VAL A 142 -10.52 -19.33 31.26
C VAL A 142 -9.66 -20.17 32.22
N ASP A 143 -9.12 -21.30 31.77
CA ASP A 143 -8.40 -22.25 32.63
C ASP A 143 -6.86 -22.11 32.53
N GLU A 144 -6.34 -21.39 31.54
CA GLU A 144 -4.90 -21.15 31.43
C GLU A 144 -4.49 -19.94 32.30
N PRO A 145 -3.58 -20.09 33.27
CA PRO A 145 -3.09 -18.96 34.06
C PRO A 145 -2.34 -17.99 33.15
N VAL A 146 -2.95 -16.83 32.91
CA VAL A 146 -2.35 -15.75 32.14
C VAL A 146 -1.12 -15.26 32.90
N SER A 147 0.07 -15.42 32.31
CA SER A 147 1.32 -14.96 32.92
C SER A 147 1.26 -13.45 33.16
N LYS A 148 1.14 -13.03 34.42
CA LYS A 148 1.17 -11.61 34.79
C LYS A 148 2.59 -11.08 34.60
N VAL A 149 2.80 -10.30 33.54
CA VAL A 149 4.05 -9.57 33.31
C VAL A 149 4.20 -8.53 34.42
N LYS A 150 5.22 -8.66 35.28
CA LYS A 150 5.62 -7.58 36.20
C LYS A 150 6.14 -6.42 35.35
N LYS A 151 5.48 -5.26 35.46
CA LYS A 151 6.04 -4.00 34.93
C LYS A 151 7.24 -3.64 35.80
N ILE A 152 8.39 -3.48 35.16
CA ILE A 152 9.59 -2.83 35.71
C ILE A 152 9.49 -1.35 35.35
#